data_AF-A0A6H9UQX4-F1
#
_entry.id   AF-A0A6H9UQX4-F1
#
_cell.length_a   1.000
_cell.length_b   1.000
_cell.length_c   1.000
_cell.angle_alpha   90.00
_cell.angle_beta   90.00
_cell.angle_gamma   90.00
#
_symmetry.space_group_name_H-M   'P 1'
#
loop_
_entity.id
_entity.type
_entity.pdbx_description
1 polymer ?
#
loop_
_entity_poly.entity_id
_entity_poly.type
_entity_poly.pdbx_seq_one_letter_code
_entity_poly.pdbx_strand_id
1 'polypeptide(L)'
;MTDPEPQPEFRLASVFDHADPVTGPGFAPDHPVVEDPELRALLLERLAAGTPVLATPVLMDDVLTPSRVAEVPLTFRTDGRWVWTDTVQYYLEHYALAPDPDLIAHLSEPGYTAPGPLGQDVVERAAAFVLTPAPEGTEILPLG
;
A
#
# COMPACT_ATOMS: atom_id res chain seq x y z
N MET A 1 -21.24 -27.56 -2.72
CA MET A 1 -21.02 -26.54 -1.67
C MET A 1 -19.53 -26.32 -1.64
N THR A 2 -19.03 -25.36 -2.40
CA THR A 2 -17.63 -24.95 -2.34
C THR A 2 -17.46 -24.22 -1.01
N ASP A 3 -16.58 -24.71 -0.15
CA ASP A 3 -16.19 -23.97 1.05
C ASP A 3 -15.57 -22.64 0.57
N PRO A 4 -15.97 -21.47 1.10
CA PRO A 4 -15.31 -20.23 0.72
C PRO A 4 -13.83 -20.36 1.07
N GLU A 5 -12.95 -20.08 0.09
CA GLU A 5 -11.52 -20.03 0.36
C GLU A 5 -11.26 -19.13 1.57
N PRO A 6 -10.35 -19.52 2.49
CA PRO A 6 -10.03 -18.70 3.64
C PRO A 6 -9.56 -17.34 3.13
N GLN A 7 -10.27 -16.28 3.51
CA GLN A 7 -9.87 -14.94 3.13
C GLN A 7 -8.49 -14.65 3.72
N PRO A 8 -7.58 -14.02 2.95
CA PRO A 8 -6.27 -13.69 3.45
C PRO A 8 -6.42 -12.77 4.67
N GLU A 9 -5.63 -13.04 5.70
CA GLU A 9 -5.66 -12.29 6.96
C GLU A 9 -5.34 -10.81 6.74
N PHE A 10 -4.41 -10.52 5.83
CA PHE A 10 -4.02 -9.18 5.43
C PHE A 10 -4.16 -9.00 3.91
N ARG A 11 -4.52 -7.78 3.50
CA ARG A 11 -4.44 -7.33 2.09
C ARG A 11 -3.34 -6.29 1.96
N LEU A 12 -2.46 -6.44 0.97
CA LEU A 12 -1.44 -5.44 0.65
C LEU A 12 -2.00 -4.46 -0.38
N ALA A 13 -1.94 -3.17 -0.09
CA ALA A 13 -2.31 -2.14 -1.05
C ALA A 13 -1.23 -1.93 -2.10
N SER A 14 -1.65 -1.89 -3.36
CA SER A 14 -0.78 -1.47 -4.45
C SER A 14 -0.51 0.03 -4.38
N VAL A 15 0.71 0.43 -4.74
CA VAL A 15 1.08 1.85 -4.83
C VAL A 15 1.17 2.30 -6.28
N PHE A 16 1.78 1.47 -7.13
CA PHE A 16 2.09 1.78 -8.52
C PHE A 16 1.21 0.93 -9.44
N ASP A 17 0.85 1.49 -10.59
CA ASP A 17 0.01 0.80 -11.58
C ASP A 17 0.80 -0.26 -12.35
N HIS A 18 2.12 -0.07 -12.45
CA HIS A 18 3.02 -1.00 -13.13
C HIS A 18 4.40 -0.99 -12.48
N ALA A 19 5.13 -2.08 -12.71
CA ALA A 19 6.54 -2.22 -12.39
C ALA A 19 7.25 -2.84 -13.59
N ASP A 20 8.01 -2.01 -14.31
CA ASP A 20 8.80 -2.45 -15.46
C ASP A 20 10.23 -2.83 -15.02
N PRO A 21 10.83 -3.93 -15.53
CA PRO A 21 12.18 -4.33 -15.15
C PRO A 21 13.29 -3.32 -15.52
N VAL A 22 13.05 -2.44 -16.49
CA VAL A 22 14.01 -1.46 -17.00
C VAL A 22 13.73 -0.07 -16.44
N THR A 23 12.48 0.38 -16.48
CA THR A 23 12.11 1.73 -16.05
C THR A 23 11.68 1.83 -14.59
N GLY A 24 11.46 0.69 -13.92
CA GLY A 24 11.03 0.64 -12.53
C GLY A 24 9.52 0.84 -12.36
N PRO A 25 9.07 1.11 -11.11
CA PRO A 25 7.67 1.35 -10.81
C PRO A 25 7.17 2.70 -11.35
N GLY A 26 5.88 2.78 -11.68
CA GLY A 26 5.28 4.02 -12.18
C GLY A 26 3.76 4.07 -12.11
N PHE A 27 3.23 5.26 -12.38
CA PHE A 27 1.80 5.55 -12.49
C PHE A 27 1.39 5.64 -13.96
N ALA A 28 0.20 5.15 -14.28
CA ALA A 28 -0.41 5.31 -15.59
C ALA A 28 -0.75 6.80 -15.84
N PRO A 29 -0.73 7.28 -17.10
CA PRO A 29 -1.04 8.67 -17.41
C PRO A 29 -2.46 9.11 -17.01
N ASP A 30 -3.38 8.15 -16.89
CA ASP A 30 -4.77 8.32 -16.48
C ASP A 30 -5.04 7.86 -15.04
N HIS A 31 -3.99 7.70 -14.23
CA HIS A 31 -4.13 7.34 -12.82
C HIS A 31 -5.04 8.35 -12.10
N PRO A 32 -6.06 7.88 -11.36
CA PRO A 32 -7.05 8.74 -10.75
C PRO A 32 -6.46 9.65 -9.68
N VAL A 33 -7.09 10.81 -9.48
CA VAL A 33 -6.74 11.77 -8.43
C VAL A 33 -7.89 11.98 -7.46
N VAL A 34 -7.56 12.20 -6.19
CA VAL A 34 -8.53 12.59 -5.16
C VAL A 34 -8.70 14.12 -5.19
N GLU A 35 -9.65 14.57 -6.02
CA GLU A 35 -9.97 15.99 -6.20
C GLU A 35 -10.59 16.61 -4.94
N ASP A 36 -11.43 15.85 -4.24
CA ASP A 36 -12.10 16.30 -3.02
C ASP A 36 -11.08 16.49 -1.87
N PRO A 37 -10.86 17.73 -1.40
CA PRO A 37 -9.92 18.00 -0.33
C PRO A 37 -10.34 17.39 1.02
N GLU A 38 -11.64 17.22 1.29
CA GLU A 38 -12.11 16.61 2.55
C GLU A 38 -11.81 15.12 2.55
N LEU A 39 -12.12 14.42 1.46
CA LEU A 39 -11.75 13.02 1.27
C LEU A 39 -10.22 12.83 1.33
N ARG A 40 -9.46 13.70 0.66
CA ARG A 40 -7.99 13.61 0.68
C ARG A 40 -7.42 13.77 2.10
N ALA A 41 -7.91 14.76 2.86
CA ALA A 41 -7.49 14.96 4.24
C ALA A 41 -7.85 13.76 5.14
N LEU A 42 -9.07 13.21 4.96
CA LEU A 42 -9.52 12.02 5.68
C LEU A 42 -8.63 10.81 5.41
N LEU A 43 -8.31 10.55 4.13
CA LEU A 43 -7.45 9.44 3.74
C LEU A 43 -6.04 9.61 4.31
N LEU A 44 -5.45 10.81 4.23
CA LEU A 44 -4.14 11.09 4.83
C LEU A 44 -4.11 10.84 6.33
N GLU A 45 -5.15 11.28 7.06
CA GLU A 45 -5.28 11.02 8.50
C GLU A 45 -5.33 9.50 8.78
N ARG A 46 -6.17 8.77 8.06
CA ARG A 46 -6.39 7.33 8.28
C ARG A 46 -5.15 6.50 7.89
N LEU A 47 -4.47 6.85 6.81
CA LEU A 47 -3.19 6.24 6.40
C LEU A 47 -2.10 6.47 7.46
N ALA A 48 -1.98 7.70 7.97
CA ALA A 48 -0.98 8.07 8.98
C ALA A 48 -1.22 7.40 10.34
N ALA A 49 -2.48 7.07 10.65
CA ALA A 49 -2.85 6.42 11.89
C ALA A 49 -2.56 4.91 11.94
N GLY A 50 -2.20 4.28 10.81
CA GLY A 50 -1.77 2.88 10.79
C GLY A 50 -0.56 2.62 11.68
N THR A 51 -0.54 1.47 12.34
CA THR A 51 0.57 1.03 13.19
C THR A 51 1.77 0.66 12.31
N PRO A 52 2.97 1.24 12.51
CA PRO A 52 4.17 0.85 11.78
C PRO A 52 4.55 -0.61 12.06
N VAL A 53 4.81 -1.40 11.01
CA VAL A 53 5.18 -2.82 11.13
C VAL A 53 6.61 -3.10 10.69
N LEU A 54 7.07 -2.42 9.64
CA LEU A 54 8.45 -2.51 9.16
C LEU A 54 8.91 -1.10 8.82
N ALA A 55 9.64 -0.49 9.75
CA ALA A 55 10.29 0.78 9.54
C ALA A 55 11.67 0.56 8.91
N THR A 56 11.99 1.35 7.89
CA THR A 56 13.30 1.36 7.25
C THR A 56 13.76 2.80 7.08
N PRO A 57 15.06 3.10 7.29
CA PRO A 57 15.60 4.43 6.98
C PRO A 57 15.78 4.64 5.46
N VAL A 58 15.58 3.60 4.65
CA VAL A 58 15.72 3.68 3.18
C VAL A 58 14.54 4.47 2.61
N LEU A 59 14.87 5.42 1.75
CA LEU A 59 13.93 6.24 0.99
C LEU A 59 14.13 5.95 -0.51
N MET A 60 13.04 5.97 -1.27
CA MET A 60 13.06 5.85 -2.72
C MET A 60 13.13 7.25 -3.37
N ASP A 61 13.65 7.31 -4.59
CA ASP A 61 13.52 8.48 -5.45
C ASP A 61 12.05 8.67 -5.86
N ASP A 62 11.62 9.91 -6.02
CA ASP A 62 10.29 10.20 -6.54
C ASP A 62 10.21 9.83 -8.03
N VAL A 63 9.30 8.91 -8.38
CA VAL A 63 9.18 8.38 -9.75
C VAL A 63 8.59 9.40 -10.72
N LEU A 64 7.91 10.44 -10.21
CA LEU A 64 7.29 11.50 -11.01
C LEU A 64 8.21 12.74 -11.11
N THR A 65 9.01 12.99 -10.08
CA THR A 65 9.93 14.13 -10.04
C THR A 65 11.38 13.65 -9.85
N PRO A 66 12.15 13.43 -10.94
CA PRO A 66 13.51 12.88 -10.86
C PRO A 66 14.52 13.72 -10.06
N SER A 67 14.22 14.99 -9.80
CA SER A 67 15.06 15.84 -8.95
C SER A 67 14.90 15.60 -7.44
N ARG A 68 13.85 14.87 -7.03
CA ARG A 68 13.58 14.51 -5.64
C ARG A 68 14.14 13.11 -5.36
N VAL A 69 15.38 13.08 -4.87
CA VAL A 69 16.14 11.85 -4.63
C VAL A 69 16.06 11.47 -3.16
N ALA A 70 15.81 10.19 -2.88
CA ALA A 70 15.68 9.65 -1.53
C ALA A 70 14.71 10.46 -0.64
N GLU A 71 13.51 10.73 -1.15
CA GLU A 71 12.47 11.48 -0.42
C GLU A 71 11.28 10.60 -0.02
N VAL A 72 11.02 9.52 -0.76
CA VAL A 72 9.77 8.76 -0.62
C VAL A 72 9.93 7.65 0.44
N PRO A 73 9.19 7.70 1.56
CA PRO A 73 9.34 6.70 2.61
C PRO A 73 8.78 5.33 2.23
N LEU A 74 9.41 4.29 2.77
CA LEU A 74 9.07 2.88 2.51
C LEU A 74 8.59 2.13 3.77
N THR A 75 8.29 2.85 4.85
CA THR A 75 7.75 2.23 6.08
C THR A 75 6.43 1.55 5.77
N PHE A 76 6.31 0.27 6.13
CA PHE A 76 5.03 -0.43 6.09
C PHE A 76 4.22 -0.15 7.35
N ARG A 77 2.91 0.02 7.16
CA ARG A 77 1.91 0.22 8.21
C ARG A 77 0.77 -0.75 8.05
N THR A 78 0.05 -0.99 9.14
CA THR A 78 -1.17 -1.79 9.13
C THR A 78 -2.25 -1.23 10.06
N ASP A 79 -3.51 -1.48 9.70
CA ASP A 79 -4.65 -1.37 10.60
C ASP A 79 -5.18 -2.73 11.10
N GLY A 80 -4.41 -3.79 10.87
CA GLY A 80 -4.78 -5.16 11.25
C GLY A 80 -5.60 -5.89 10.18
N ARG A 81 -5.98 -5.23 9.08
CA ARG A 81 -6.63 -5.87 7.90
C ARG A 81 -5.91 -5.52 6.60
N TRP A 82 -5.44 -4.28 6.49
CA TRP A 82 -4.66 -3.82 5.36
C TRP A 82 -3.22 -3.55 5.78
N VAL A 83 -2.32 -3.73 4.82
CA VAL A 83 -0.93 -3.30 4.89
C VAL A 83 -0.68 -2.35 3.73
N TRP A 84 -0.02 -1.22 4.00
CA TRP A 84 0.36 -0.24 2.97
C TRP A 84 1.72 0.36 3.33
N THR A 85 2.38 1.01 2.37
CA THR A 85 3.59 1.78 2.63
C THR A 85 3.27 3.27 2.80
N ASP A 86 4.12 3.98 3.53
CA ASP A 86 4.09 5.45 3.60
C ASP A 86 4.28 6.12 2.22
N THR A 87 4.73 5.37 1.23
CA THR A 87 4.75 5.75 -0.19
C THR A 87 3.36 6.14 -0.69
N VAL A 88 2.31 5.42 -0.28
CA VAL A 88 0.90 5.75 -0.62
C VAL A 88 0.54 7.14 -0.09
N GLN A 89 0.89 7.41 1.17
CA GLN A 89 0.65 8.70 1.79
C GLN A 89 1.42 9.81 1.08
N TYR A 90 2.69 9.57 0.73
CA TYR A 90 3.53 10.54 0.02
C TYR A 90 2.90 10.97 -1.31
N TYR A 91 2.50 10.03 -2.18
CA TYR A 91 1.92 10.38 -3.48
C TYR A 91 0.53 11.00 -3.37
N LEU A 92 -0.28 10.58 -2.39
CA LEU A 92 -1.56 11.24 -2.11
C LEU A 92 -1.36 12.69 -1.64
N GLU A 93 -0.37 12.95 -0.78
CA GLU A 93 -0.11 14.28 -0.25
C GLU A 93 0.46 15.23 -1.31
N HIS A 94 1.46 14.77 -2.08
CA HIS A 94 2.21 15.63 -2.99
C HIS A 94 1.56 15.79 -4.36
N TYR A 95 0.82 14.77 -4.82
CA TYR A 95 0.28 14.71 -6.18
C TYR A 95 -1.22 14.44 -6.23
N ALA A 96 -1.88 14.26 -5.08
CA ALA A 96 -3.28 13.88 -4.99
C ALA A 96 -3.61 12.55 -5.72
N LEU A 97 -2.62 11.70 -6.00
CA LEU A 97 -2.84 10.41 -6.65
C LEU A 97 -3.65 9.51 -5.71
N ALA A 98 -4.70 8.92 -6.26
CA ALA A 98 -5.60 8.08 -5.49
C ALA A 98 -4.91 6.79 -5.06
N PRO A 99 -4.97 6.40 -3.78
CA PRO A 99 -4.53 5.08 -3.36
C PRO A 99 -5.28 3.96 -4.08
N ASP A 100 -4.84 2.71 -3.86
CA ASP A 100 -5.58 1.51 -4.25
C ASP A 100 -7.09 1.67 -3.95
N PRO A 101 -7.98 1.47 -4.95
CA PRO A 101 -9.42 1.71 -4.78
C PRO A 101 -10.06 0.83 -3.70
N ASP A 102 -9.57 -0.39 -3.49
CA ASP A 102 -10.05 -1.26 -2.42
C ASP A 102 -9.59 -0.74 -1.05
N LEU A 103 -8.37 -0.17 -0.97
CA LEU A 103 -7.90 0.51 0.24
C LEU A 103 -8.73 1.76 0.51
N ILE A 104 -9.03 2.59 -0.49
CA ILE A 104 -9.90 3.77 -0.33
C ILE A 104 -11.27 3.33 0.18
N ALA A 105 -11.87 2.30 -0.40
CA ALA A 105 -13.17 1.80 0.02
C ALA A 105 -13.17 1.40 1.50
N HIS A 106 -12.15 0.65 1.92
CA HIS A 106 -11.96 0.24 3.32
C HIS A 106 -11.72 1.43 4.25
N LEU A 107 -10.82 2.34 3.88
CA LEU A 107 -10.50 3.55 4.63
C LEU A 107 -11.61 4.59 4.57
N SER A 108 -12.67 4.41 3.79
CA SER A 108 -13.82 5.34 3.72
C SER A 108 -15.07 4.77 4.36
N GLU A 109 -15.03 3.55 4.89
CA GLU A 109 -16.17 2.94 5.55
C GLU A 109 -16.68 3.84 6.71
N PRO A 110 -18.00 4.05 6.86
CA PRO A 110 -18.54 4.88 7.94
C PRO A 110 -18.17 4.38 9.35
N GLY A 111 -17.90 3.09 9.50
CA GLY A 111 -17.47 2.46 10.75
C GLY A 111 -15.95 2.36 10.92
N TYR A 112 -15.17 2.81 9.93
CA TYR A 112 -13.72 2.77 10.02
C TYR A 112 -13.27 3.64 11.21
N THR A 113 -12.62 2.99 12.17
CA THR A 113 -11.92 3.66 13.25
C THR A 113 -10.45 3.35 13.08
N ALA A 114 -9.64 4.39 12.94
CA ALA A 114 -8.20 4.24 12.91
C ALA A 114 -7.77 3.46 14.16
N PRO A 115 -7.15 2.28 14.01
CA PRO A 115 -6.72 1.56 15.19
C PRO A 115 -5.62 2.37 15.85
N GLY A 116 -5.70 2.53 17.17
CA GLY A 116 -4.52 2.89 17.95
C GLY A 116 -3.42 1.84 17.78
N PRO A 117 -2.33 1.94 18.56
CA PRO A 117 -1.25 0.95 18.51
C PRO A 117 -1.78 -0.48 18.63
N LEU A 118 -1.56 -1.28 17.58
CA LEU A 118 -1.99 -2.67 17.54
C LEU A 118 -1.11 -3.54 18.44
N GLY A 119 -1.64 -4.71 18.83
CA GLY A 119 -0.90 -5.70 19.58
C GLY A 119 0.33 -6.20 18.82
N GLN A 120 1.40 -6.52 19.56
CA GLN A 120 2.66 -6.98 18.99
C GLN A 120 2.47 -8.25 18.12
N ASP A 121 1.54 -9.12 18.48
CA ASP A 121 1.20 -10.33 17.71
C ASP A 121 0.63 -10.01 16.32
N VAL A 122 -0.15 -8.93 16.19
CA VAL A 122 -0.67 -8.46 14.89
C VAL A 122 0.46 -7.87 14.06
N VAL A 123 1.32 -7.08 14.69
CA VAL A 123 2.48 -6.46 14.04
C VAL A 123 3.44 -7.51 13.49
N GLU A 124 3.77 -8.53 14.28
CA GLU A 124 4.65 -9.63 13.87
C GLU A 124 4.07 -10.42 12.69
N ARG A 125 2.76 -10.71 12.70
CA ARG A 125 2.08 -11.40 11.60
C ARG A 125 2.04 -10.55 10.33
N ALA A 126 1.75 -9.25 10.45
CA ALA A 126 1.75 -8.33 9.32
C ALA A 126 3.17 -8.16 8.72
N ALA A 127 4.20 -8.10 9.56
CA ALA A 127 5.59 -8.08 9.12
C ALA A 127 5.96 -9.38 8.39
N ALA A 128 5.56 -10.55 8.93
CA ALA A 128 5.78 -11.83 8.27
C ALA A 128 5.05 -11.91 6.92
N PHE A 129 3.83 -11.37 6.83
CA PHE A 129 3.07 -11.29 5.57
C PHE A 129 3.81 -10.49 4.50
N VAL A 130 4.42 -9.35 4.84
CA VAL A 130 5.20 -8.54 3.90
C VAL A 130 6.53 -9.19 3.50
N LEU A 131 7.20 -9.86 4.45
CA LEU A 131 8.51 -10.47 4.23
C LEU A 131 8.44 -11.84 3.55
N THR A 132 7.26 -12.47 3.52
CA THR A 132 7.08 -13.75 2.85
C THR A 132 6.93 -13.49 1.36
N PRO A 133 7.87 -13.95 0.51
CA PRO A 133 7.67 -13.85 -0.93
C PRO A 133 6.39 -14.60 -1.30
N ALA A 134 5.54 -14.00 -2.13
CA ALA A 134 4.47 -14.76 -2.79
C ALA A 134 5.13 -16.00 -3.43
N PRO A 135 4.56 -17.21 -3.29
CA PRO A 135 5.15 -18.38 -3.92
C PRO A 135 5.31 -18.10 -5.41
N GLU A 136 6.55 -18.05 -5.89
CA GLU A 136 6.87 -17.94 -7.31
C GLU A 136 6.29 -19.17 -8.01
N GLY A 137 5.13 -18.98 -8.62
CA GLY A 137 4.28 -20.07 -9.08
C GLY A 137 3.63 -19.74 -10.42
N THR A 138 4.43 -19.44 -11.43
CA THR A 138 4.08 -19.77 -12.83
C THR A 138 5.37 -20.04 -13.58
N GLU A 139 5.82 -21.29 -13.50
CA GLU A 139 6.70 -21.90 -14.48
C GLU A 139 6.01 -21.78 -15.85
N ILE A 140 6.47 -20.86 -16.69
CA ILE A 140 6.05 -20.81 -18.09
C ILE A 140 6.76 -21.97 -18.79
N LEU A 141 6.14 -23.16 -18.73
CA LEU A 141 6.54 -24.29 -19.56
C LEU A 141 6.38 -23.87 -21.04
N PRO A 142 7.43 -23.94 -21.87
CA PRO A 142 7.26 -23.76 -23.30
C PRO A 142 6.50 -24.97 -23.84
N LEU A 143 5.31 -24.72 -24.40
CA LEU A 143 4.59 -25.70 -25.21
C LEU A 143 5.33 -25.87 -26.55
N GLY A 144 5.78 -27.10 -26.80
CA GLY A 144 5.73 -27.77 -28.11
C GLY A 144 6.73 -27.35 -29.17
#